data_AF-A0A932ZT97-F1
#
_entry.id   AF-A0A932ZT97-F1
#
_cell.length_a   1.000
_cell.length_b   1.000
_cell.length_c   1.000
_cell.angle_alpha   90.00
_cell.angle_beta   90.00
_cell.angle_gamma   90.00
#
_symmetry.space_group_name_H-M   'P 1'
#
loop_
_entity.id
_entity.type
_entity.pdbx_description
1 polymer ?
#
loop_
_entity_poly.entity_id
_entity_poly.type
_entity_poly.pdbx_seq_one_letter_code
_entity_poly.pdbx_strand_id
1 'polypeptide(L)'
;MRTLAPYLHPAFQVCVLALGLWVLRLGLGVRRARRGAPGPGRARLAGRHMRLARGFTGLLALGYLLGLAGMGLALGEPLLRTAHGYFATLALALLLLTAYLGRRLRLAPGREDLRQIHSYAAFLTIFLCLAVAFLGMNLLP
;
A
#
# COMPACT_ATOMS: atom_id res chain seq x y z
N MET A 1 13.58 -29.00 13.11
CA MET A 1 14.10 -27.78 12.43
C MET A 1 13.05 -26.69 12.56
N ARG A 2 13.34 -25.55 13.19
CA ARG A 2 12.40 -24.42 13.19
C ARG A 2 12.40 -23.81 11.79
N THR A 3 11.28 -23.89 11.09
CA THR A 3 11.15 -23.34 9.74
C THR A 3 11.01 -21.82 9.82
N LEU A 4 11.79 -21.07 9.03
CA LEU A 4 11.68 -19.61 8.96
C LEU A 4 10.44 -19.14 8.19
N ALA A 5 9.68 -20.07 7.61
CA ALA A 5 8.54 -19.79 6.73
C ALA A 5 7.50 -18.83 7.32
N PRO A 6 7.09 -18.92 8.60
CA PRO A 6 6.12 -18.00 9.19
C PRO A 6 6.61 -16.53 9.24
N TYR A 7 7.93 -16.32 9.22
CA TYR A 7 8.56 -15.01 9.34
C TYR A 7 8.83 -14.34 7.99
N LEU A 8 8.73 -15.07 6.87
CA LEU A 8 9.01 -14.52 5.54
C LEU A 8 7.99 -13.47 5.12
N HIS A 9 6.69 -13.78 5.27
CA HIS A 9 5.60 -12.85 4.97
C HIS A 9 5.69 -11.54 5.78
N PRO A 10 5.78 -11.55 7.13
CA PRO A 10 5.84 -10.32 7.91
C PRO A 10 7.11 -9.52 7.63
N ALA A 11 8.29 -10.16 7.49
CA ALA A 11 9.52 -9.46 7.14
C ALA A 11 9.43 -8.77 5.77
N PHE A 12 8.88 -9.48 4.78
CA PHE A 12 8.63 -8.90 3.46
C PHE A 12 7.66 -7.71 3.54
N GLN A 13 6.54 -7.85 4.25
CA GLN A 13 5.55 -6.79 4.38
C GLN A 13 6.10 -5.55 5.10
N VAL A 14 6.96 -5.71 6.10
CA VAL A 14 7.63 -4.56 6.75
C VAL A 14 8.45 -3.76 5.73
N CYS A 15 9.23 -4.42 4.88
CA CYS A 15 9.98 -3.76 3.80
C CYS A 15 9.04 -3.05 2.81
N VAL A 16 7.91 -3.68 2.46
CA VAL A 16 6.91 -3.08 1.56
C VAL A 16 6.24 -1.86 2.20
N LEU A 17 5.96 -1.88 3.50
CA LEU A 17 5.39 -0.75 4.23
C LEU A 17 6.38 0.41 4.33
N ALA A 18 7.67 0.14 4.55
CA ALA A 18 8.71 1.17 4.49
C ALA A 18 8.74 1.86 3.11
N LEU A 19 8.63 1.09 2.03
CA LEU A 19 8.45 1.64 0.69
C LEU A 19 7.14 2.46 0.58
N GLY A 20 6.04 1.98 1.15
CA GLY A 20 4.76 2.71 1.21
C GLY A 20 4.87 4.08 1.88
N LEU A 21 5.60 4.19 2.99
CA LEU A 21 5.90 5.47 3.64
C LEU A 21 6.72 6.40 2.74
N TRP A 22 7.65 5.85 1.96
CA TRP A 22 8.38 6.62 0.96
C TRP A 22 7.46 7.13 -0.17
N VAL A 23 6.55 6.28 -0.67
CA VAL A 23 5.54 6.68 -1.66
C VAL A 23 4.65 7.79 -1.12
N LEU A 24 4.21 7.69 0.14
CA LEU A 24 3.43 8.73 0.82
C LEU A 24 4.22 10.03 0.94
N ARG A 25 5.50 9.98 1.36
CA ARG A 25 6.38 11.15 1.42
C ARG A 25 6.48 11.85 0.07
N LEU A 26 6.61 11.09 -1.02
CA LEU A 26 6.60 11.67 -2.37
C LEU A 26 5.25 12.30 -2.73
N GLY A 27 4.13 11.66 -2.39
CA GLY A 27 2.79 12.19 -2.60
C GLY A 27 2.55 13.52 -1.86
N LEU A 28 3.01 13.60 -0.61
CA LEU A 28 3.02 14.84 0.17
C LEU A 28 3.92 15.90 -0.47
N GLY A 29 5.08 15.51 -0.98
CA GLY A 29 5.95 16.39 -1.76
C GLY A 29 5.26 16.96 -3.01
N VAL A 30 4.54 16.12 -3.75
CA VAL A 30 3.73 16.58 -4.89
C VAL A 30 2.69 17.59 -4.42
N ARG A 31 1.97 17.32 -3.32
CA ARG A 31 0.99 18.25 -2.74
C ARG A 31 1.59 19.60 -2.39
N ARG A 32 2.77 19.63 -1.74
CA ARG A 32 3.47 20.89 -1.40
C ARG A 32 3.91 21.64 -2.65
N ALA A 33 4.49 20.95 -3.63
CA ALA A 33 4.94 21.55 -4.88
C ALA A 33 3.81 22.18 -5.72
N ARG A 34 2.54 21.79 -5.50
CA ARG A 34 1.39 22.43 -6.16
C ARG A 34 1.11 23.85 -5.66
N ARG A 35 1.57 24.22 -4.47
CA ARG A 35 1.37 25.58 -3.92
C ARG A 35 2.27 26.62 -4.59
N GLY A 36 3.32 26.18 -5.29
CA GLY A 36 4.21 27.06 -6.06
C GLY A 36 3.91 27.04 -7.56
N ALA A 37 4.72 27.77 -8.32
CA ALA A 37 4.60 27.84 -9.78
C ALA A 37 4.72 26.45 -10.44
N PRO A 38 3.94 26.18 -11.50
CA PRO A 38 4.14 24.99 -12.33
C PRO A 38 5.56 24.94 -12.87
N GLY A 39 6.20 23.76 -12.86
CA GLY A 39 7.55 23.61 -13.37
C GLY A 39 8.00 22.16 -13.50
N PRO A 40 9.14 21.90 -14.18
CA PRO A 40 9.63 20.56 -14.49
C PRO A 40 9.93 19.72 -13.23
N GLY A 41 10.30 20.37 -12.12
CA GLY A 41 10.49 19.70 -10.83
C GLY A 41 9.22 19.03 -10.31
N ARG A 42 8.05 19.66 -10.47
CA ARG A 42 6.74 19.12 -10.08
C ARG A 42 6.39 17.89 -10.91
N ALA A 43 6.57 17.95 -12.23
CA ALA A 43 6.31 16.83 -13.13
C ALA A 43 7.23 15.64 -12.84
N ARG A 44 8.53 15.89 -12.61
CA ARG A 44 9.51 14.86 -12.23
C ARG A 44 9.15 14.18 -10.91
N LEU A 45 8.71 14.95 -9.91
CA LEU A 45 8.29 14.43 -8.61
C LEU A 45 7.03 13.56 -8.72
N ALA A 46 6.02 14.02 -9.47
CA ALA A 46 4.82 13.24 -9.74
C ALA A 46 5.14 11.94 -10.49
N GLY A 47 6.03 11.98 -11.48
CA GLY A 47 6.49 10.79 -12.19
C GLY A 47 7.21 9.78 -11.27
N ARG A 48 8.06 10.25 -10.36
CA ARG A 48 8.70 9.41 -9.34
C ARG A 48 7.68 8.75 -8.42
N HIS A 49 6.72 9.53 -7.92
CA HIS A 49 5.62 9.01 -7.08
C HIS A 49 4.85 7.92 -7.82
N MET A 50 4.45 8.13 -9.08
CA MET A 50 3.68 7.14 -9.84
C MET A 50 4.45 5.84 -10.09
N ARG A 51 5.74 5.92 -10.43
CA ARG A 51 6.56 4.72 -10.66
C ARG A 51 6.70 3.87 -9.40
N LEU A 52 7.03 4.51 -8.27
CA LEU A 52 7.17 3.80 -7.00
C LEU A 52 5.82 3.32 -6.46
N ALA A 53 4.75 4.10 -6.63
CA ALA A 53 3.40 3.68 -6.24
C ALA A 53 2.97 2.40 -6.98
N ARG A 54 3.26 2.28 -8.28
CA ARG A 54 2.98 1.05 -9.04
C ARG A 54 3.74 -0.15 -8.47
N GLY A 55 5.02 0.02 -8.17
CA GLY A 55 5.84 -1.03 -7.55
C GLY A 55 5.30 -1.42 -6.17
N PHE A 56 5.02 -0.44 -5.31
CA PHE A 56 4.41 -0.64 -4.00
C PHE A 56 3.09 -1.39 -4.08
N THR A 57 2.17 -1.01 -4.98
CA THR A 57 0.91 -1.73 -5.17
C THR A 57 1.12 -3.19 -5.56
N GLY A 58 2.04 -3.46 -6.49
CA GLY A 58 2.37 -4.83 -6.89
C GLY A 58 2.96 -5.65 -5.76
N LEU A 59 3.91 -5.08 -5.01
CA LEU A 59 4.56 -5.77 -3.89
C LEU A 59 3.60 -6.01 -2.72
N LEU A 60 2.72 -5.06 -2.37
CA LEU A 60 1.75 -5.27 -1.31
C LEU A 60 0.74 -6.37 -1.69
N ALA A 61 0.26 -6.36 -2.94
CA ALA A 61 -0.62 -7.41 -3.47
C ALA A 61 0.07 -8.78 -3.48
N LEU A 62 1.34 -8.84 -3.90
CA LEU A 62 2.14 -10.06 -3.84
C LEU A 62 2.29 -10.56 -2.41
N GLY A 63 2.61 -9.67 -1.46
CA GLY A 63 2.73 -10.04 -0.06
C GLY A 63 1.42 -10.57 0.52
N TYR A 64 0.27 -9.99 0.13
CA TYR A 64 -1.05 -10.51 0.50
C TYR A 64 -1.26 -11.96 -0.02
N LEU A 65 -0.94 -12.21 -1.29
CA LEU A 65 -1.02 -13.56 -1.87
C LEU A 65 -0.07 -14.54 -1.18
N LEU A 66 1.15 -14.10 -0.84
CA LEU A 66 2.10 -14.91 -0.06
C LEU A 66 1.56 -15.23 1.34
N GLY A 67 0.83 -14.31 1.96
CA GLY A 67 0.16 -14.57 3.24
C GLY A 67 -0.91 -15.65 3.14
N LEU A 68 -1.77 -15.58 2.10
CA LEU A 68 -2.76 -16.62 1.83
C LEU A 68 -2.12 -17.96 1.49
N ALA A 69 -1.09 -17.97 0.64
CA ALA A 69 -0.36 -19.17 0.29
C ALA A 69 0.34 -19.79 1.51
N GLY A 70 0.93 -18.97 2.40
CA GLY A 70 1.52 -19.43 3.64
C GLY A 70 0.51 -20.09 4.56
N MET A 71 -0.66 -19.47 4.76
CA MET A 71 -1.75 -20.05 5.55
C MET A 71 -2.26 -21.37 4.96
N GLY A 72 -2.62 -21.38 3.67
CA GLY A 72 -3.27 -22.53 3.05
C GLY A 72 -2.31 -23.68 2.71
N LEU A 73 -1.10 -23.39 2.22
CA LEU A 73 -0.16 -24.41 1.74
C LEU A 73 0.87 -24.81 2.79
N ALA A 74 1.37 -23.86 3.59
CA ALA A 74 2.46 -24.14 4.54
C ALA A 74 1.96 -24.48 5.95
N LEU A 75 0.84 -23.89 6.37
CA LEU A 75 0.29 -24.07 7.72
C LEU A 75 -0.99 -24.94 7.75
N GLY A 76 -1.67 -25.13 6.61
CA GLY A 76 -2.93 -25.86 6.55
C GLY A 76 -4.09 -25.18 7.28
N GLU A 77 -3.95 -23.88 7.54
CA GLU A 77 -4.91 -23.09 8.31
C GLU A 77 -5.97 -22.46 7.38
N PRO A 78 -7.21 -22.30 7.85
CA PRO A 78 -8.28 -21.68 7.08
C PRO A 78 -7.95 -20.22 6.70
N LEU A 79 -8.16 -19.90 5.44
CA LEU A 79 -7.96 -18.55 4.90
C LEU A 79 -8.98 -17.57 5.49
N LEU A 80 -8.55 -16.33 5.73
CA LEU A 80 -9.41 -15.21 6.11
C LEU A 80 -10.25 -15.43 7.39
N ARG A 81 -9.81 -16.30 8.32
CA ARG A 81 -10.50 -16.49 9.60
C ARG A 81 -10.14 -15.47 10.68
N THR A 82 -9.12 -14.66 10.47
CA THR A 82 -8.62 -13.71 11.47
C THR A 82 -9.02 -12.28 11.10
N ALA A 83 -9.10 -11.41 12.12
CA ALA A 83 -9.25 -9.97 11.91
C ALA A 83 -8.16 -9.42 10.99
N HIS A 84 -6.92 -9.91 11.14
CA HIS A 84 -5.81 -9.57 10.24
C HIS A 84 -6.17 -9.87 8.76
N GLY A 85 -6.71 -11.04 8.46
CA GLY A 85 -7.12 -11.41 7.10
C GLY A 85 -8.19 -10.48 6.53
N TYR A 86 -9.27 -10.21 7.28
CA TYR A 86 -10.35 -9.31 6.84
C TYR A 86 -9.84 -7.88 6.59
N PHE A 87 -9.08 -7.31 7.53
CA PHE A 87 -8.55 -5.95 7.38
C PHE A 87 -7.45 -5.87 6.32
N ALA A 88 -6.67 -6.94 6.09
CA ALA A 88 -5.71 -7.00 4.99
C ALA A 88 -6.42 -6.95 3.62
N THR A 89 -7.53 -7.67 3.46
CA THR A 89 -8.36 -7.62 2.25
C THR A 89 -8.92 -6.22 2.02
N LEU A 90 -9.45 -5.59 3.08
CA LEU A 90 -9.95 -4.22 3.01
C LEU A 90 -8.84 -3.21 2.64
N ALA A 91 -7.65 -3.36 3.23
CA ALA A 91 -6.50 -2.53 2.92
C ALA A 91 -6.05 -2.68 1.46
N LEU A 92 -6.03 -3.92 0.94
CA LEU A 92 -5.72 -4.18 -0.47
C LEU A 92 -6.77 -3.55 -1.40
N ALA A 93 -8.06 -3.70 -1.10
CA ALA A 93 -9.13 -3.08 -1.88
C ALA A 93 -8.99 -1.55 -1.91
N LEU A 94 -8.74 -0.91 -0.76
CA LEU A 94 -8.49 0.53 -0.66
C LEU A 94 -7.22 0.95 -1.41
N LEU A 95 -6.15 0.14 -1.39
CA LEU A 95 -4.94 0.44 -2.16
C LEU A 95 -5.20 0.39 -3.67
N LEU A 96 -5.95 -0.60 -4.14
CA LEU A 96 -6.32 -0.72 -5.54
C LEU A 96 -7.20 0.45 -5.99
N LEU A 97 -8.14 0.88 -5.15
CA LEU A 97 -8.93 2.10 -5.37
C LEU A 97 -8.03 3.33 -5.42
N THR A 98 -7.11 3.49 -4.47
CA THR A 98 -6.15 4.60 -4.43
C THR A 98 -5.29 4.65 -5.69
N ALA A 99 -4.79 3.50 -6.14
CA ALA A 99 -4.00 3.37 -7.37
C ALA A 99 -4.84 3.69 -8.62
N TYR A 100 -6.10 3.24 -8.67
CA TYR A 100 -7.04 3.58 -9.73
C TYR A 100 -7.29 5.09 -9.81
N LEU A 101 -7.60 5.74 -8.68
CA LEU A 101 -7.80 7.18 -8.60
C LEU A 101 -6.55 7.96 -9.02
N GLY A 102 -5.36 7.50 -8.61
CA GLY A 102 -4.09 8.09 -9.02
C GLY A 102 -3.88 8.03 -10.54
N ARG A 103 -4.28 6.93 -11.20
CA ARG A 103 -4.28 6.84 -12.67
C ARG A 103 -5.28 7.79 -13.31
N ARG A 104 -6.51 7.88 -12.79
CA ARG A 104 -7.54 8.80 -13.30
C ARG A 104 -7.11 10.26 -13.18
N LEU A 105 -6.47 10.64 -12.08
CA LEU A 105 -5.90 11.98 -11.88
C LEU A 105 -4.79 12.32 -12.87
N ARG A 106 -4.00 11.35 -13.28
CA ARG A 106 -2.99 11.56 -14.32
C ARG A 106 -3.62 11.93 -15.67
N LEU A 107 -4.76 11.31 -16.00
CA LEU A 107 -5.51 11.56 -17.23
C LEU A 107 -6.33 12.86 -17.14
N ALA A 108 -6.79 13.23 -15.95
CA ALA A 108 -7.62 14.41 -15.71
C ALA A 108 -7.07 15.26 -14.53
N PRO A 109 -5.94 15.96 -14.70
CA PRO A 109 -5.24 16.64 -13.60
C PRO A 109 -6.01 17.81 -12.98
N GLY A 110 -6.99 18.36 -13.69
CA GLY A 110 -7.85 19.45 -13.21
C GLY A 110 -8.92 19.04 -12.19
N ARG A 111 -9.18 17.73 -12.01
CA ARG A 111 -10.25 17.21 -11.13
C ARG A 111 -9.85 17.29 -9.65
N GLU A 112 -10.27 18.34 -8.96
CA GLU A 112 -10.02 18.53 -7.51
C GLU A 112 -10.77 17.50 -6.66
N ASP A 113 -11.99 17.12 -7.05
CA ASP A 113 -12.78 16.07 -6.42
C ASP A 113 -12.01 14.74 -6.34
N LEU A 114 -11.50 14.25 -7.48
CA LEU A 114 -10.70 13.03 -7.53
C LEU A 114 -9.42 13.15 -6.71
N ARG A 115 -8.86 14.36 -6.62
CA ARG A 115 -7.62 14.63 -5.88
C ARG A 115 -7.83 14.56 -4.38
N GLN A 116 -8.94 15.09 -3.89
CA GLN A 116 -9.33 14.99 -2.48
C GLN A 116 -9.62 13.53 -2.11
N ILE A 117 -10.43 12.83 -2.92
CA ILE A 117 -10.75 11.41 -2.70
C ILE A 117 -9.48 10.56 -2.72
N HIS A 118 -8.58 10.75 -3.69
CA HIS A 118 -7.30 10.05 -3.75
C HIS A 118 -6.44 10.30 -2.51
N SER A 119 -6.35 11.56 -2.06
CA SER A 119 -5.55 11.91 -0.89
C SER A 119 -6.10 11.28 0.40
N TYR A 120 -7.42 11.27 0.55
CA TYR A 120 -8.11 10.64 1.67
C TYR A 120 -7.96 9.11 1.63
N ALA A 121 -8.21 8.49 0.48
CA ALA A 121 -8.03 7.05 0.28
C ALA A 121 -6.59 6.62 0.55
N ALA A 122 -5.59 7.35 0.06
CA ALA A 122 -4.18 7.05 0.30
C ALA A 122 -3.82 7.10 1.80
N PHE A 123 -4.33 8.11 2.52
CA PHE A 123 -4.14 8.21 3.97
C PHE A 123 -4.77 7.00 4.69
N LEU A 124 -6.03 6.70 4.39
CA LEU A 124 -6.74 5.58 4.99
C LEU A 124 -6.08 4.23 4.69
N THR A 125 -5.60 4.02 3.46
CA THR A 125 -4.85 2.84 3.07
C THR A 125 -3.59 2.66 3.91
N ILE A 126 -2.74 3.70 4.02
CA ILE A 126 -1.50 3.59 4.80
C ILE A 126 -1.81 3.34 6.28
N PHE A 127 -2.78 4.07 6.85
CA PHE A 127 -3.20 3.87 8.24
C PHE A 127 -3.68 2.44 8.49
N LEU A 128 -4.55 1.91 7.62
CA LEU A 128 -5.07 0.56 7.74
C LEU A 128 -3.97 -0.49 7.54
N CYS A 129 -3.06 -0.29 6.59
CA CYS A 129 -1.90 -1.16 6.39
C CYS A 129 -1.02 -1.25 7.65
N LEU A 130 -0.80 -0.14 8.36
CA LEU A 130 -0.04 -0.13 9.62
C LEU A 130 -0.80 -0.87 10.73
N ALA A 131 -2.12 -0.67 10.85
CA ALA A 131 -2.96 -1.39 11.81
C ALA A 131 -2.98 -2.90 11.53
N VAL A 132 -3.08 -3.30 10.26
CA VAL A 132 -3.01 -4.69 9.81
C VAL A 132 -1.65 -5.32 10.14
N ALA A 133 -0.55 -4.57 9.98
CA ALA A 133 0.78 -5.04 10.35
C ALA A 133 0.85 -5.35 11.86
N PHE A 134 0.31 -4.47 12.70
CA PHE A 134 0.25 -4.71 14.14
C PHE A 134 -0.58 -5.96 14.48
N LEU A 135 -1.76 -6.12 13.87
CA LEU A 135 -2.57 -7.34 14.02
C LEU A 135 -1.80 -8.59 13.60
N GLY A 136 -1.04 -8.53 12.50
CA GLY A 136 -0.27 -9.66 12.00
C GLY A 136 0.88 -10.08 12.92
N MET A 137 1.55 -9.12 13.57
CA MET A 137 2.61 -9.41 14.54
C MET A 137 2.09 -10.14 15.78
N ASN A 138 0.82 -9.92 16.17
CA ASN A 138 0.18 -10.63 17.28
C ASN A 138 -0.21 -12.09 16.92
N LEU A 139 -0.10 -12.48 15.65
CA LEU A 139 -0.35 -13.84 15.18
C LEU A 139 0.94 -14.65 14.97
N LEU A 140 2.11 -14.07 15.27
CA LEU A 140 3.36 -14.80 15.20
C LEU A 140 3.45 -15.83 16.34
N PRO A 141 4.05 -17.01 16.07
CA PRO A 141 4.21 -18.07 17.07
C PRO A 141 5.24 -17.74 18.16
#